data_AF-A0AAD9HVT6-F1
#
_entry.id   AF-A0AAD9HVT6-F1
#
_cell.length_a   1.000
_cell.length_b   1.000
_cell.length_c   1.000
_cell.angle_alpha   90.00
_cell.angle_beta   90.00
_cell.angle_gamma   90.00
#
_symmetry.space_group_name_H-M   'P 1'
#
loop_
_entity.id
_entity.type
_entity.pdbx_description
1 polymer ?
#
loop_
_entity_poly.entity_id
_entity_poly.type
_entity_poly.pdbx_seq_one_letter_code
_entity_poly.pdbx_strand_id
1 'polypeptide(L)'
;MARLREIPRTAAFAWSPVTGNPILVTGTRAGAVDADFSDETKLELWDLNLDNLDQGLELQPAVTINTDARFYDIAWGPPSADHSRGIIAGATESGSLDLWDAEKLLSGKEDALISRTTKHSGAIKRGVHLGCR
;
A
#
# COMPACT_ATOMS: atom_id res chain seq x y z
N MET A 1 -21.38 -15.97 6.26
CA MET A 1 -20.29 -14.97 6.17
C MET A 1 -20.88 -13.71 5.57
N ALA A 2 -20.80 -12.58 6.28
CA ALA A 2 -21.21 -11.29 5.73
C ALA A 2 -20.02 -10.66 5.01
N ARG A 3 -20.22 -10.21 3.78
CA ARG A 3 -19.25 -9.44 3.01
C ARG A 3 -19.43 -7.96 3.35
N LEU A 4 -18.42 -7.33 3.93
CA LEU A 4 -18.48 -5.90 4.28
C LEU A 4 -18.07 -4.99 3.12
N ARG A 5 -16.94 -5.27 2.47
CA ARG A 5 -16.38 -4.47 1.37
C ARG A 5 -15.72 -5.37 0.32
N GLU A 6 -15.69 -4.92 -0.94
CA GLU A 6 -14.96 -5.57 -2.04
C GLU A 6 -14.03 -4.58 -2.72
N ILE A 7 -12.83 -5.06 -3.07
CA ILE A 7 -11.92 -4.39 -3.99
C ILE A 7 -11.55 -5.44 -5.06
N PRO A 8 -12.15 -5.40 -6.27
CA PRO A 8 -12.04 -6.48 -7.24
C PRO A 8 -10.75 -6.37 -8.07
N ARG A 9 -9.58 -6.56 -7.42
CA ARG A 9 -8.28 -6.46 -8.09
C ARG A 9 -7.22 -7.41 -7.54
N THR A 10 -6.22 -7.71 -8.37
CA THR A 10 -5.06 -8.50 -7.94
C THR A 10 -3.93 -7.58 -7.49
N ALA A 11 -3.75 -7.44 -6.17
CA ALA A 11 -2.77 -6.55 -5.58
C ALA A 11 -1.94 -7.21 -4.49
N ALA A 12 -0.72 -6.73 -4.28
CA ALA A 12 -0.04 -6.88 -2.98
C ALA A 12 -0.70 -5.91 -1.99
N PHE A 13 -0.80 -6.27 -0.71
CA PHE A 13 -1.51 -5.44 0.25
C PHE A 13 -0.93 -5.53 1.66
N ALA A 14 -1.14 -4.48 2.45
CA ALA A 14 -0.85 -4.45 3.88
C ALA A 14 -1.90 -3.65 4.65
N TRP A 15 -2.13 -4.04 5.90
CA TRP A 15 -3.07 -3.35 6.79
C TRP A 15 -2.37 -2.28 7.61
N SER A 16 -3.07 -1.16 7.84
CA SER A 16 -2.62 -0.19 8.81
C SER A 16 -2.57 -0.82 10.21
N PRO A 17 -1.47 -0.63 10.96
CA PRO A 17 -1.36 -1.11 12.34
C PRO A 17 -2.13 -0.25 13.34
N VAL A 18 -2.71 0.88 12.91
CA VAL A 18 -3.49 1.77 13.77
C VAL A 18 -4.87 1.19 14.03
N THR A 19 -5.30 1.16 15.30
CA THR A 19 -6.62 0.67 15.70
C THR A 19 -7.70 1.74 15.50
N GLY A 20 -8.91 1.33 15.10
CA GLY A 20 -10.10 2.19 15.07
C GLY A 20 -10.41 2.85 13.73
N ASN A 21 -9.43 2.94 12.81
CA ASN A 21 -9.71 3.26 11.41
C ASN A 21 -8.94 2.29 10.50
N PRO A 22 -9.58 1.19 10.03
CA PRO A 22 -8.91 0.19 9.22
C PRO A 22 -8.65 0.72 7.81
N ILE A 23 -7.40 1.10 7.57
CA ILE A 23 -6.92 1.50 6.25
C ILE A 23 -6.13 0.33 5.65
N LEU A 24 -6.37 0.07 4.37
CA LEU A 24 -5.63 -0.92 3.59
C LEU A 24 -4.75 -0.17 2.58
N VAL A 25 -3.50 -0.58 2.43
CA VAL A 25 -2.69 -0.19 1.27
C VAL A 25 -2.66 -1.34 0.28
N THR A 26 -2.80 -1.04 -1.01
CA THR A 26 -2.68 -2.00 -2.11
C THR A 26 -1.73 -1.47 -3.17
N GLY A 27 -0.95 -2.34 -3.79
CA GLY A 27 -0.17 -1.98 -4.98
C GLY A 27 -0.33 -3.00 -6.09
N THR A 28 -0.23 -2.56 -7.34
CA THR A 28 -0.34 -3.42 -8.52
C THR A 28 0.67 -4.57 -8.42
N ARG A 29 0.17 -5.81 -8.41
CA ARG A 29 1.00 -6.99 -8.15
C ARG A 29 1.86 -7.37 -9.36
N ALA A 30 3.16 -7.54 -9.14
CA ALA A 30 4.08 -8.01 -10.16
C ALA A 30 3.74 -9.45 -10.60
N GLY A 31 3.74 -9.68 -11.91
CA GLY A 31 3.40 -10.98 -12.52
C GLY A 31 1.91 -11.30 -12.58
N ALA A 32 1.02 -10.40 -12.14
CA ALA A 32 -0.41 -10.49 -12.37
C ALA A 32 -0.82 -9.64 -13.58
N VAL A 33 -1.84 -10.08 -14.31
CA VAL A 33 -2.54 -9.26 -15.31
C VAL A 33 -3.70 -8.60 -14.60
N ASP A 34 -3.75 -7.27 -14.59
CA ASP A 34 -4.87 -6.55 -13.98
C ASP A 34 -6.13 -6.70 -14.84
N ALA A 35 -7.31 -6.59 -14.23
CA ALA A 35 -8.59 -6.83 -14.89
C ALA A 35 -8.89 -5.82 -16.00
N ASP A 36 -8.29 -4.63 -15.91
CA ASP A 36 -8.40 -3.55 -16.90
C ASP A 36 -7.28 -3.59 -17.96
N PHE A 37 -6.39 -4.59 -17.92
CA PHE A 37 -5.20 -4.70 -18.78
C PHE A 37 -4.34 -3.42 -18.80
N SER A 38 -4.36 -2.65 -17.71
CA SER A 38 -3.56 -1.45 -17.58
C SER A 38 -2.08 -1.80 -17.35
N ASP A 39 -1.20 -1.07 -18.05
CA ASP A 39 0.24 -1.06 -17.74
C ASP A 39 0.58 -0.06 -16.62
N GLU A 40 -0.41 0.69 -16.13
CA GLU A 40 -0.21 1.62 -15.01
C GLU A 40 0.03 0.84 -13.71
N THR A 41 1.13 1.19 -13.04
CA THR A 41 1.44 0.64 -11.73
C THR A 41 1.09 1.66 -10.65
N LYS A 42 0.19 1.28 -9.74
CA LYS A 42 -0.34 2.17 -8.71
C LYS A 42 -0.06 1.64 -7.32
N LEU A 43 0.08 2.57 -6.37
CA LEU A 43 -0.04 2.33 -4.94
C LEU A 43 -1.24 3.14 -4.43
N GLU A 44 -2.15 2.47 -3.75
CA GLU A 44 -3.45 3.01 -3.38
C GLU A 44 -3.77 2.73 -1.92
N LEU A 45 -4.36 3.72 -1.24
CA LEU A 45 -4.79 3.60 0.14
C LEU A 45 -6.32 3.63 0.17
N TRP A 46 -6.90 2.69 0.92
CA TRP A 46 -8.34 2.45 1.00
C TRP A 46 -8.77 2.63 2.44
N ASP A 47 -9.55 3.68 2.69
CA ASP A 47 -10.28 3.80 3.94
C ASP A 47 -11.56 2.96 3.84
N LEU A 48 -11.65 1.89 4.64
CA LEU A 48 -12.79 0.98 4.60
C LEU A 48 -14.02 1.54 5.30
N ASN A 49 -13.83 2.55 6.16
CA ASN A 49 -14.83 3.25 6.95
C ASN A 49 -16.00 2.32 7.34
N LEU A 50 -15.67 1.27 8.11
CA LEU A 50 -16.59 0.15 8.40
C LEU A 50 -17.83 0.60 9.18
N ASP A 51 -17.79 1.75 9.82
CA ASP A 51 -18.90 2.35 10.56
C ASP A 51 -19.91 3.06 9.63
N ASN A 52 -19.54 3.30 8.37
CA ASN A 52 -20.41 3.97 7.40
C ASN A 52 -21.23 2.96 6.58
N LEU A 53 -22.48 2.75 7.02
CA LEU A 53 -23.46 1.87 6.39
C LEU A 53 -24.00 2.41 5.05
N ASP A 54 -23.87 3.72 4.78
CA ASP A 54 -24.31 4.35 3.53
C ASP A 54 -23.25 4.28 2.42
N GLN A 55 -22.00 4.00 2.77
CA GLN A 55 -20.95 3.81 1.77
C GLN A 55 -21.24 2.53 0.99
N GLY A 56 -21.30 2.63 -0.34
CA GLY A 56 -21.60 1.51 -1.22
C GLY A 56 -20.60 0.35 -1.12
N LEU A 57 -20.94 -0.77 -1.75
CA LEU A 57 -20.07 -1.95 -1.83
C LEU A 57 -18.76 -1.66 -2.58
N GLU A 58 -18.84 -0.77 -3.58
CA GLU A 58 -17.68 -0.31 -4.34
C GLU A 58 -16.95 0.80 -3.58
N LEU A 59 -15.78 0.46 -3.05
CA LEU A 59 -14.89 1.42 -2.45
C LEU A 59 -14.14 2.19 -3.52
N GLN A 60 -13.84 3.46 -3.23
CA GLN A 60 -12.88 4.25 -3.99
C GLN A 60 -11.60 4.43 -3.15
N PRO A 61 -10.41 4.45 -3.78
CA PRO A 61 -9.19 4.71 -3.06
C PRO A 61 -9.22 6.14 -2.52
N ALA A 62 -8.85 6.31 -1.24
CA ALA A 62 -8.67 7.61 -0.62
C ALA A 62 -7.45 8.36 -1.20
N VAL A 63 -6.43 7.59 -1.62
CA VAL A 63 -5.23 8.10 -2.27
C VAL A 63 -4.81 7.13 -3.36
N THR A 64 -4.37 7.67 -4.49
CA THR A 64 -3.77 6.92 -5.59
C THR A 64 -2.48 7.62 -5.99
N ILE A 65 -1.37 6.89 -6.01
CA ILE A 65 -0.10 7.36 -6.56
C ILE A 65 0.35 6.42 -7.68
N ASN A 66 0.92 6.99 -8.74
CA ASN A 66 1.58 6.22 -9.79
C ASN A 66 3.01 5.90 -9.36
N THR A 67 3.45 4.69 -9.69
CA THR A 67 4.77 4.17 -9.35
C THR A 67 5.43 3.57 -10.58
N ASP A 68 6.76 3.50 -10.57
CA ASP A 68 7.54 3.10 -11.75
C ASP A 68 7.67 1.57 -11.90
N ALA A 69 7.28 0.78 -10.90
CA ALA A 69 7.52 -0.67 -10.86
C ALA A 69 6.50 -1.42 -9.99
N ARG A 70 6.02 -2.58 -10.46
CA ARG A 70 5.01 -3.40 -9.75
C ARG A 70 5.54 -4.00 -8.46
N PHE A 71 4.61 -4.36 -7.57
CA PHE A 71 4.90 -4.83 -6.21
C PHE A 71 4.91 -6.34 -6.10
N TYR A 72 5.96 -6.91 -5.52
CA TYR A 72 5.95 -8.29 -5.04
C TYR A 72 5.33 -8.41 -3.65
N ASP A 73 5.60 -7.44 -2.79
CA ASP A 73 5.11 -7.42 -1.42
C ASP A 73 5.02 -5.98 -0.88
N ILE A 74 4.14 -5.77 0.08
CA ILE A 74 3.95 -4.49 0.77
C ILE A 74 3.85 -4.79 2.26
N ALA A 75 4.49 -3.95 3.07
CA ALA A 75 4.38 -3.98 4.52
C ALA A 75 4.05 -2.59 5.06
N TRP A 76 3.31 -2.55 6.16
CA TRP A 76 3.01 -1.31 6.87
C TRP A 76 3.50 -1.45 8.31
N GLY A 77 4.48 -0.63 8.67
CA GLY A 77 5.09 -0.60 9.99
C GLY A 77 4.30 0.24 10.99
N PRO A 78 4.48 -0.01 12.30
CA PRO A 78 3.77 0.72 13.35
C PRO A 78 4.12 2.21 13.37
N PRO A 79 3.27 3.05 13.98
CA PRO A 79 3.58 4.44 14.25
C PRO A 79 4.89 4.64 15.01
N SER A 80 5.59 5.73 14.72
CA SER A 80 6.75 6.21 15.46
C SER A 80 6.64 7.71 15.75
N ALA A 81 7.58 8.27 16.52
CA ALA A 81 7.56 9.68 16.88
C ALA A 81 7.59 10.62 15.66
N ASP A 82 8.30 10.22 14.60
CA ASP A 82 8.43 11.00 13.36
C ASP A 82 7.37 10.64 12.31
N HIS A 83 6.70 9.48 12.45
CA HIS A 83 5.74 8.94 11.49
C HIS A 83 4.48 8.47 12.22
N SER A 84 3.52 9.38 12.43
CA SER A 84 2.35 9.14 13.30
C SER A 84 1.42 8.03 12.81
N ARG A 85 1.43 7.72 11.51
CA ARG A 85 0.70 6.61 10.89
C ARG A 85 1.61 5.47 10.43
N GLY A 86 2.89 5.52 10.78
CA GLY A 86 3.89 4.54 10.40
C GLY A 86 4.41 4.69 8.98
N ILE A 87 5.22 3.72 8.56
CA ILE A 87 5.89 3.70 7.27
C ILE A 87 5.33 2.55 6.43
N ILE A 88 5.05 2.81 5.16
CA ILE A 88 4.71 1.81 4.16
C ILE A 88 5.98 1.46 3.39
N ALA A 89 6.29 0.17 3.27
CA ALA A 89 7.41 -0.35 2.52
C ALA A 89 6.93 -1.23 1.39
N GLY A 90 7.36 -0.95 0.16
CA GLY A 90 7.01 -1.73 -1.03
C GLY A 90 8.24 -2.36 -1.67
N ALA A 91 8.24 -3.68 -1.78
CA ALA A 91 9.24 -4.43 -2.54
C ALA A 91 8.80 -4.50 -4.00
N THR A 92 9.55 -3.87 -4.89
CA THR A 92 9.18 -3.73 -6.31
C THR A 92 9.94 -4.70 -7.22
N GLU A 93 9.41 -4.92 -8.42
CA GLU A 93 10.02 -5.79 -9.43
C GLU A 93 11.33 -5.27 -10.02
N SER A 94 11.57 -3.95 -9.87
CA SER A 94 12.87 -3.33 -10.22
C SER A 94 14.01 -3.74 -9.29
N GLY A 95 13.72 -4.42 -8.17
CA GLY A 95 14.69 -4.72 -7.11
C GLY A 95 14.87 -3.56 -6.11
N SER A 96 14.04 -2.52 -6.21
CA SER A 96 14.03 -1.39 -5.28
C SER A 96 13.06 -1.64 -4.12
N LEU A 97 13.46 -1.20 -2.93
CA LEU A 97 12.59 -1.05 -1.77
C LEU A 97 12.25 0.44 -1.64
N ASP A 98 10.98 0.75 -1.85
CA ASP A 98 10.46 2.10 -1.72
C ASP A 98 9.78 2.25 -0.36
N LEU A 99 10.09 3.34 0.35
CA LEU A 99 9.56 3.65 1.67
C LEU A 99 8.76 4.95 1.61
N TRP A 100 7.51 4.90 2.08
CA TRP A 100 6.62 6.04 2.14
C TRP A 100 6.15 6.31 3.56
N ASP A 101 5.97 7.59 3.88
CA ASP A 101 5.28 8.03 5.08
C ASP A 101 3.77 7.94 4.84
N ALA A 102 3.09 7.13 5.66
CA ALA A 102 1.67 6.90 5.48
C ALA A 102 0.80 8.14 5.77
N GLU A 103 1.20 8.99 6.72
CA GLU A 103 0.48 10.23 7.02
C GLU A 103 0.62 11.23 5.89
N LYS A 104 1.82 11.37 5.33
CA LYS A 104 2.06 12.25 4.19
C LYS A 104 1.33 11.77 2.95
N LEU A 105 1.29 10.46 2.69
CA LEU A 105 0.50 9.88 1.60
C LEU A 105 -0.99 10.22 1.75
N LEU A 106 -1.57 9.97 2.92
CA LEU A 106 -2.97 10.27 3.22
C LEU A 106 -3.29 11.77 3.14
N SER A 107 -2.31 12.62 3.40
CA SER A 107 -2.45 14.07 3.28
C SER A 107 -2.23 14.60 1.86
N GLY A 108 -1.89 13.74 0.90
CA GLY A 108 -1.60 14.12 -0.48
C GLY A 108 -0.31 14.95 -0.64
N LYS A 109 0.67 14.81 0.27
CA LYS A 109 1.92 15.54 0.19
C LYS A 109 2.89 14.87 -0.80
N GLU A 110 3.56 15.69 -1.61
CA GLU A 110 4.49 15.22 -2.64
C GLU A 110 5.81 14.66 -2.06
N ASP A 111 6.16 15.02 -0.82
CA ASP A 111 7.35 14.55 -0.09
C ASP A 111 7.08 13.28 0.74
N ALA A 112 6.04 12.52 0.39
CA ALA A 112 5.67 11.29 1.07
C ALA A 112 6.65 10.13 0.83
N LEU A 113 7.37 10.12 -0.29
CA LEU A 113 8.45 9.17 -0.54
C LEU A 113 9.65 9.53 0.35
N ILE A 114 9.89 8.72 1.38
CA ILE A 114 11.00 8.91 2.33
C ILE A 114 12.32 8.52 1.67
N SER A 115 12.33 7.35 1.02
CA SER A 115 13.54 6.80 0.42
C SER A 115 13.21 5.74 -0.61
N ARG A 116 14.05 5.65 -1.63
CA ARG A 116 14.12 4.54 -2.59
C ARG A 116 15.50 3.93 -2.48
N THR A 117 15.56 2.68 -2.06
CA THR A 117 16.82 1.95 -1.90
C THR A 117 16.87 0.74 -2.81
N THR A 118 17.81 0.73 -3.75
CA THR A 118 18.09 -0.42 -4.62
C THR A 118 19.27 -1.19 -4.04
N LYS A 119 19.02 -2.11 -3.11
CA LYS A 119 20.07 -2.92 -2.45
C LYS A 119 20.31 -4.28 -3.10
N HIS A 120 19.41 -4.73 -3.98
CA HIS A 120 19.49 -6.05 -4.60
C HIS A 120 19.55 -5.91 -6.12
N SER A 121 20.45 -6.66 -6.77
CA SER A 121 20.53 -6.72 -8.25
C SER A 121 19.50 -7.69 -8.86
N GLY A 122 18.42 -8.00 -8.11
CA GLY A 122 17.39 -8.98 -8.50
C GLY A 122 16.13 -8.87 -7.62
N ALA A 123 15.04 -9.50 -8.07
CA ALA A 123 13.73 -9.44 -7.42
C ALA A 123 13.75 -9.77 -5.92
N ILE A 124 13.18 -8.90 -5.10
CA ILE A 124 12.97 -9.13 -3.66
C ILE A 124 11.78 -10.09 -3.51
N LYS A 125 12.06 -11.39 -3.36
CA LYS A 125 11.04 -12.47 -3.27
C LYS A 125 10.72 -12.92 -1.84
N ARG A 126 11.40 -12.38 -0.82
CA ARG A 126 11.10 -12.66 0.59
C ARG A 126 10.37 -11.46 1.19
N GLY A 127 9.32 -11.75 1.95
CA GLY A 127 8.39 -10.73 2.42
C GLY A 127 9.07 -9.62 3.22
N VAL A 128 8.53 -8.42 3.07
CA VAL A 128 8.97 -7.23 3.81
C VAL A 128 8.39 -7.32 5.21
N HIS A 129 9.23 -7.25 6.24
CA HIS A 129 8.77 -7.21 7.62
C HIS A 129 9.41 -6.02 8.32
N LEU A 130 8.57 -5.08 8.77
CA LEU A 130 8.98 -3.94 9.59
C LEU A 130 8.87 -4.37 11.06
N GLY A 131 9.95 -4.93 11.59
CA GLY A 131 9.99 -5.36 13.00
C GLY A 131 10.16 -4.18 13.95
N CYS A 132 9.39 -4.17 15.04
CA CYS A 132 9.74 -3.38 16.23
C CYS A 132 11.02 -3.94 16.85
N ARG A 133 11.93 -3.05 17.25
CA ARG A 133 13.04 -3.40 18.14
C ARG A 133 12.70 -3.05 19.57
#